data_AF-A0A091AIA1-F1
#
_entry.id   AF-A0A091AIA1-F1
#
_cell.length_a   1.000
_cell.length_b   1.000
_cell.length_c   1.000
_cell.angle_alpha   90.00
_cell.angle_beta   90.00
_cell.angle_gamma   90.00
#
_symmetry.space_group_name_H-M   'P 1'
#
loop_
_entity.id
_entity.type
_entity.pdbx_description
1 polymer ?
#
loop_
_entity_poly.entity_id
_entity_poly.type
_entity_poly.pdbx_seq_one_letter_code
_entity_poly.pdbx_strand_id
1 'polypeptide(L)'
;MNNRATFFNREIIFGTYFLGEWIEQSGTNDIQESFNCLSKNPFKYIPLFIHCGINCTATLTGLEKVSLNDVINEVDNVGGIQSEAIQNLLTVFTTSITTQLGKEKVEGKSHRPKVKR
;
A
#
# COMPACT_ATOMS: atom_id res chain seq x y z
N MET A 1 -4.85 4.24 -13.80
CA MET A 1 -4.70 4.13 -12.33
C MET A 1 -3.23 3.82 -12.06
N ASN A 2 -2.53 4.65 -11.30
CA ASN A 2 -1.16 4.33 -10.88
C ASN A 2 -1.22 3.43 -9.65
N ASN A 3 -1.34 2.12 -9.87
CA ASN A 3 -1.22 1.10 -8.83
C ASN A 3 0.20 0.50 -8.80
N ARG A 4 1.16 1.19 -9.41
CA ARG A 4 2.55 0.78 -9.55
C ARG A 4 3.42 1.69 -8.72
N ALA A 5 4.24 1.11 -7.86
CA ALA A 5 5.31 1.79 -7.14
C ALA A 5 6.66 1.18 -7.54
N THR A 6 7.75 1.86 -7.21
CA THR A 6 9.09 1.33 -7.38
C THR A 6 9.82 1.43 -6.05
N PHE A 7 10.49 0.34 -5.66
CA PHE A 7 11.35 0.28 -4.48
C PHE A 7 12.64 -0.44 -4.87
N PHE A 8 13.80 0.21 -4.70
CA PHE A 8 15.10 -0.34 -5.12
C PHE A 8 15.11 -0.90 -6.55
N ASN A 9 14.63 -0.11 -7.52
CA ASN A 9 14.53 -0.49 -8.93
C ASN A 9 13.62 -1.72 -9.21
N ARG A 10 12.86 -2.18 -8.23
CA ARG A 10 11.87 -3.25 -8.38
C ARG A 10 10.49 -2.66 -8.41
N GLU A 11 9.69 -3.12 -9.37
CA GLU A 11 8.31 -2.70 -9.50
C GLU A 11 7.44 -3.42 -8.46
N ILE A 12 6.46 -2.69 -7.93
CA ILE A 12 5.44 -3.21 -7.03
C ILE A 12 4.08 -2.89 -7.62
N ILE A 13 3.28 -3.92 -7.87
CA ILE A 13 1.91 -3.81 -8.38
C ILE A 13 0.92 -4.07 -7.25
N PHE A 14 0.20 -3.03 -6.84
CA PHE A 14 -0.88 -3.13 -5.87
C PHE A 14 -2.17 -3.58 -6.56
N GLY A 15 -2.47 -4.89 -6.49
CA GLY A 15 -3.66 -5.52 -7.05
C GLY A 15 -4.36 -6.44 -6.05
N THR A 16 -5.42 -7.13 -6.49
CA THR A 16 -6.16 -8.08 -5.65
C THR A 16 -5.30 -9.23 -5.17
N TYR A 17 -4.40 -9.74 -6.02
CA TYR A 17 -3.44 -10.78 -5.64
C TYR A 17 -2.52 -10.31 -4.51
N PHE A 18 -2.01 -9.07 -4.61
CA PHE A 18 -1.23 -8.46 -3.54
C PHE A 18 -2.00 -8.34 -2.22
N LEU A 19 -3.26 -7.92 -2.27
CA LEU A 19 -4.08 -7.79 -1.06
C LEU A 19 -4.34 -9.15 -0.40
N GLY A 20 -4.55 -10.21 -1.20
CA GLY A 20 -4.68 -11.58 -0.69
C GLY A 20 -3.42 -12.07 0.00
N GLU A 21 -2.27 -11.95 -0.68
CA GLU A 21 -0.96 -12.32 -0.13
C GLU A 21 -0.62 -11.49 1.12
N TRP A 22 -0.98 -10.22 1.14
CA TRP A 22 -0.78 -9.36 2.31
C TRP A 22 -1.56 -9.86 3.53
N ILE A 23 -2.86 -10.15 3.39
CA ILE A 23 -3.72 -10.66 4.47
C ILE A 23 -3.18 -11.99 5.01
N GLU A 24 -2.77 -12.89 4.12
CA GLU A 24 -2.21 -14.19 4.48
C GLU A 24 -0.89 -14.05 5.24
N GLN A 25 0.05 -13.26 4.70
CA GLN A 25 1.39 -13.07 5.28
C GLN A 25 1.35 -12.27 6.58
N SER A 26 0.40 -11.34 6.75
CA SER A 26 0.21 -10.62 8.01
C SER A 26 -0.40 -11.50 9.11
N GLY A 27 -0.91 -12.69 8.77
CA GLY A 27 -1.53 -13.62 9.71
C GLY A 27 -2.90 -13.15 10.20
N THR A 28 -3.65 -12.46 9.35
CA THR A 28 -4.92 -11.81 9.68
C THR A 28 -6.06 -12.35 8.83
N ASN A 29 -7.30 -12.13 9.24
CA ASN A 29 -8.46 -12.65 8.50
C ASN A 29 -9.03 -11.67 7.48
N ASP A 30 -8.72 -10.38 7.62
CA ASP A 30 -9.22 -9.34 6.74
C ASP A 30 -8.23 -8.17 6.59
N ILE A 31 -8.55 -7.30 5.62
CA ILE A 31 -7.71 -6.17 5.25
C ILE A 31 -7.60 -5.11 6.36
N GLN A 32 -8.66 -4.89 7.16
CA GLN A 32 -8.64 -3.88 8.22
C GLN A 32 -7.73 -4.32 9.37
N GLU A 33 -7.79 -5.59 9.75
CA GLU A 33 -6.89 -6.18 10.74
C GLU A 33 -5.44 -6.11 10.28
N SER A 34 -5.18 -6.42 9.00
CA SER A 34 -3.83 -6.33 8.41
C SER A 34 -3.24 -4.91 8.48
N PHE A 35 -4.04 -3.88 8.23
CA PHE A 35 -3.58 -2.48 8.35
C PHE A 35 -3.41 -2.04 9.80
N ASN A 36 -4.20 -2.59 10.73
CA ASN A 36 -3.99 -2.38 12.15
C ASN A 36 -2.67 -3.00 12.64
N CYS A 37 -2.26 -4.15 12.08
CA CYS A 37 -0.93 -4.71 12.34
C CYS A 37 0.18 -3.77 11.82
N LEU A 38 0.01 -3.23 10.60
CA LEU A 38 0.95 -2.29 10.01
C LEU A 38 1.11 -1.00 10.85
N SER A 39 0.02 -0.46 11.39
CA SER A 39 0.07 0.74 12.24
C SER A 39 0.64 0.46 13.64
N LYS A 40 0.35 -0.71 14.24
CA LYS A 40 0.85 -1.09 15.56
C LYS A 40 2.34 -1.42 15.57
N ASN A 41 2.85 -2.04 14.52
CA ASN A 41 4.26 -2.38 14.42
C ASN A 41 4.80 -2.15 13.00
N PRO A 42 5.01 -0.88 12.61
CA PRO A 42 5.49 -0.55 11.26
C PRO A 42 6.88 -1.13 10.98
N PHE A 43 7.72 -1.32 12.00
CA PHE A 43 9.08 -1.86 11.83
C PHE A 43 9.09 -3.29 11.31
N LYS A 44 8.16 -4.14 11.76
CA LYS A 44 8.01 -5.51 11.25
C LYS A 44 7.22 -5.53 9.94
N TYR A 45 6.12 -4.79 9.90
CA TYR A 45 5.10 -4.96 8.87
C TYR A 45 5.36 -4.15 7.61
N ILE A 46 6.12 -3.05 7.64
CA ILE A 46 6.50 -2.33 6.41
C ILE A 46 7.46 -3.16 5.54
N PRO A 47 8.57 -3.74 6.07
CA PRO A 47 9.41 -4.63 5.27
C PRO A 47 8.63 -5.83 4.72
N LEU A 48 7.75 -6.43 5.52
CA LEU A 48 6.89 -7.52 5.07
C LEU A 48 5.95 -7.08 3.93
N PHE A 49 5.33 -5.92 4.06
CA PHE A 49 4.44 -5.35 3.05
C PHE A 49 5.17 -5.12 1.72
N ILE A 50 6.37 -4.54 1.76
CA ILE A 50 7.21 -4.32 0.58
C ILE A 50 7.62 -5.65 -0.04
N HIS A 51 8.04 -6.62 0.78
CA HIS A 51 8.39 -7.97 0.35
C HIS A 51 7.23 -8.67 -0.36
N CYS A 52 6.02 -8.61 0.19
CA CYS A 52 4.81 -9.09 -0.48
C CYS A 52 4.62 -8.41 -1.84
N GLY A 53 4.72 -7.08 -1.88
CA GLY A 53 4.55 -6.31 -3.12
C GLY A 53 5.53 -6.71 -4.23
N ILE A 54 6.80 -6.85 -3.88
CA ILE A 54 7.86 -7.25 -4.81
C ILE A 54 7.62 -8.69 -5.28
N ASN A 55 7.35 -9.63 -4.37
CA ASN A 55 7.19 -11.04 -4.72
C ASN A 55 5.89 -11.35 -5.46
N CYS A 56 4.81 -10.60 -5.22
CA CYS A 56 3.61 -10.63 -6.05
C CYS A 56 3.95 -10.20 -7.48
N THR A 57 4.69 -9.11 -7.62
CA THR A 57 5.10 -8.60 -8.94
C THR A 57 6.03 -9.58 -9.65
N ALA A 58 6.99 -10.17 -8.93
CA ALA A 58 7.88 -11.20 -9.45
C ALA A 58 7.09 -12.41 -9.97
N THR A 59 6.07 -12.85 -9.21
CA THR A 59 5.17 -13.95 -9.62
C THR A 59 4.39 -13.61 -10.90
N LEU A 60 3.89 -12.37 -11.02
CA LEU A 60 3.12 -11.93 -12.20
C LEU A 60 3.99 -11.73 -13.46
N THR A 61 5.27 -11.39 -13.28
CA THR A 61 6.18 -11.01 -14.38
C THR A 61 7.22 -12.08 -14.71
N GLY A 62 7.30 -13.15 -13.92
CA GLY A 62 8.29 -14.21 -14.09
C GLY A 62 9.70 -13.83 -13.61
N LEU A 63 9.82 -12.82 -12.74
CA LEU A 63 11.09 -12.45 -12.13
C LEU A 63 11.40 -13.31 -10.90
N GLU A 64 12.66 -13.27 -10.46
CA GLU A 64 13.09 -13.97 -9.24
C GLU A 64 12.50 -13.31 -7.99
N LYS A 65 12.07 -14.16 -7.04
CA LYS A 65 11.57 -13.70 -5.74
C LYS A 65 12.74 -13.27 -4.86
N VAL A 66 12.51 -12.26 -4.03
CA VAL A 66 13.49 -11.74 -3.09
C VAL A 66 13.21 -12.26 -1.69
N SER A 67 14.25 -12.37 -0.86
CA SER A 67 14.06 -12.77 0.53
C SER A 67 13.60 -11.58 1.38
N LEU A 68 12.91 -11.87 2.49
CA LEU A 68 12.52 -10.83 3.44
C LEU A 68 13.74 -10.12 4.05
N ASN A 69 14.85 -10.84 4.25
CA ASN A 69 16.09 -10.27 4.79
C ASN A 69 16.68 -9.22 3.84
N ASP A 70 16.62 -9.46 2.53
CA ASP A 70 17.10 -8.49 1.53
C ASP A 70 16.27 -7.21 1.59
N VAL A 71 14.94 -7.35 1.73
CA VAL A 71 14.03 -6.21 1.85
C VAL A 71 14.26 -5.44 3.15
N ILE A 72 14.52 -6.12 4.27
CA ILE A 72 14.86 -5.46 5.54
C ILE A 72 16.14 -4.63 5.39
N ASN A 73 17.20 -5.22 4.84
CA ASN A 73 18.46 -4.52 4.61
C ASN A 73 18.27 -3.30 3.69
N GLU A 74 17.44 -3.43 2.66
CA GLU A 74 17.11 -2.32 1.77
C GLU A 74 16.32 -1.21 2.47
N VAL A 75 15.32 -1.56 3.28
CA VAL A 75 14.58 -0.60 4.10
C VAL A 75 15.53 0.19 5.01
N ASP A 76 16.47 -0.49 5.66
CA ASP A 76 17.46 0.17 6.51
C ASP A 76 18.39 1.08 5.68
N ASN A 77 18.80 0.63 4.49
CA ASN A 77 19.66 1.38 3.58
C ASN A 77 19.04 2.69 3.04
N VAL A 78 17.70 2.78 2.91
CA VAL A 78 17.02 4.03 2.53
C VAL A 78 16.78 5.00 3.69
N GLY A 79 17.22 4.65 4.90
CA GLY A 79 16.99 5.45 6.10
C GLY A 79 15.76 4.99 6.90
N GLY A 80 15.36 3.73 6.73
CA GLY A 80 14.28 3.10 7.50
C GLY A 80 12.89 3.60 7.15
N ILE A 81 11.91 3.25 7.99
CA ILE A 81 10.47 3.45 7.75
C ILE A 81 10.05 4.92 7.55
N GLN A 82 10.85 5.88 7.98
CA GLN A 82 10.57 7.32 7.83
C GLN A 82 11.10 7.89 6.51
N SER A 83 11.84 7.11 5.73
CA SER A 83 12.41 7.54 4.46
C SER A 83 11.34 7.99 3.46
N GLU A 84 11.69 8.96 2.63
CA GLU A 84 10.82 9.46 1.56
C GLU A 84 10.40 8.33 0.61
N ALA A 85 11.31 7.38 0.34
CA ALA A 85 11.02 6.20 -0.49
C ALA A 85 9.84 5.38 0.06
N ILE A 86 9.81 5.13 1.37
CA ILE A 86 8.74 4.36 2.01
C ILE A 86 7.46 5.17 2.10
N GLN A 87 7.54 6.46 2.42
CA GLN A 87 6.36 7.34 2.44
C GLN A 87 5.70 7.44 1.05
N ASN A 88 6.50 7.55 -0.01
CA ASN A 88 6.02 7.56 -1.38
C ASN A 88 5.34 6.23 -1.75
N LEU A 89 5.96 5.11 -1.38
CA LEU A 89 5.39 3.78 -1.61
C LEU A 89 4.03 3.60 -0.91
N LEU A 90 3.92 3.99 0.36
CA LEU A 90 2.67 3.93 1.12
C LEU A 90 1.62 4.87 0.53
N THR A 91 2.02 6.06 0.06
CA THR A 91 1.12 7.02 -0.59
C THR A 91 0.55 6.47 -1.90
N VAL A 92 1.40 5.85 -2.74
CA VAL A 92 0.95 5.19 -3.98
C VAL A 92 -0.02 4.06 -3.66
N PHE A 93 0.29 3.25 -2.65
CA PHE A 93 -0.60 2.19 -2.19
C PHE A 93 -1.96 2.74 -1.74
N THR A 94 -1.98 3.70 -0.82
CA THR A 94 -3.22 4.31 -0.32
C THR A 94 -4.03 4.93 -1.46
N THR A 95 -3.37 5.58 -2.41
CA THR A 95 -4.03 6.13 -3.61
C THR A 95 -4.64 5.02 -4.48
N SER A 96 -3.95 3.89 -4.63
CA SER A 96 -4.41 2.75 -5.44
C SER A 96 -5.69 2.11 -4.92
N ILE A 97 -5.87 2.05 -3.58
CA ILE A 97 -7.05 1.48 -2.93
C ILE A 97 -8.18 2.50 -2.76
N THR A 98 -7.86 3.79 -2.58
CA THR A 98 -8.87 4.85 -2.36
C THR A 98 -9.44 5.41 -3.65
N THR A 99 -8.72 5.36 -4.78
CA THR A 99 -9.27 5.80 -6.09
C THR A 99 -10.37 4.88 -6.63
N GLN A 100 -10.63 3.73 -6.01
CA GLN A 100 -11.86 2.94 -6.23
C GLN A 100 -13.04 3.41 -5.37
N LEU A 101 -12.79 4.10 -4.26
CA LEU A 101 -13.81 4.66 -3.35
C LEU A 101 -14.20 6.12 -3.72
N GLY A 102 -13.40 6.78 -4.56
CA GLY A 102 -13.59 8.18 -4.98
C GLY A 102 -14.24 8.35 -6.35
N LYS A 103 -15.49 7.90 -6.53
CA LYS A 103 -16.40 8.47 -7.52
C LYS A 103 -17.80 8.71 -6.92
N GLU A 104 -17.87 9.32 -5.75
CA GLU A 104 -18.99 10.22 -5.47
C GLU A 104 -18.54 11.64 -5.77
N LYS A 105 -18.93 12.14 -6.96
CA LYS A 105 -19.08 13.57 -7.15
C LYS A 105 -20.22 14.01 -6.22
N VAL A 106 -19.92 14.46 -5.01
CA VAL A 106 -20.84 15.34 -4.29
C VAL A 106 -20.74 16.70 -4.99
N GLU A 107 -21.49 16.84 -6.08
CA GLU A 107 -21.80 18.14 -6.66
C GLU A 107 -22.56 18.94 -5.60
N GLY A 108 -21.88 19.92 -5.01
CA GLY A 108 -22.46 20.83 -4.04
C GLY A 108 -23.66 21.57 -4.63
N LYS A 109 -24.87 21.11 -4.32
CA LYS A 109 -26.03 22.00 -4.28
C LYS A 109 -26.08 22.63 -2.89
N SER A 110 -25.38 23.77 -2.77
CA SER A 110 -25.64 24.75 -1.71
C SER A 110 -27.10 25.19 -1.80
N HIS A 111 -27.96 24.57 -1.00
CA HIS A 111 -29.34 25.03 -0.80
C HIS A 111 -29.34 25.97 0.42
N ARG A 112 -29.09 27.26 0.19
CA ARG A 112 -29.41 28.30 1.19
C ARG A 112 -30.94 28.31 1.38
N PRO A 113 -31.45 28.20 2.61
CA PRO A 113 -32.86 28.50 2.85
C PRO A 113 -33.07 30.01 2.69
N LYS A 114 -33.94 30.41 1.76
CA LYS A 114 -34.49 31.78 1.75
C LYS A 114 -35.50 31.89 2.88
N VAL A 115 -35.09 32.53 3.98
CA VAL A 115 -36.03 33.07 4.97
C VAL A 115 -36.77 34.23 4.30
N LYS A 116 -38.07 34.07 4.05
CA LYS A 116 -38.95 35.21 3.75
C LYS A 116 -39.41 35.81 5.08
N ARG A 117 -39.12 37.09 5.28
CA ARG A 117 -39.84 37.97 6.20
C ARG A 117 -41.07 38.51 5.49
#